data_AF-A0A355VTD7-F1
#
_entry.id   AF-A0A355VTD7-F1
#
_cell.length_a   1.000
_cell.length_b   1.000
_cell.length_c   1.000
_cell.angle_alpha   90.00
_cell.angle_beta   90.00
_cell.angle_gamma   90.00
#
_symmetry.space_group_name_H-M   'P 1'
#
loop_
_entity.id
_entity.type
_entity.pdbx_description
1 polymer ?
#
loop_
_entity_poly.entity_id
_entity_poly.type
_entity_poly.pdbx_seq_one_letter_code
_entity_poly.pdbx_strand_id
1 'polypeptide(L)'
;MLSQTTPNNTPYRKARTRTLIQLGGLIEKSGLLENFDIVIGDNLQTDLEKKDQVFALLGGLLELNDMMTQGEYPLALLSQKGAKSFHADKEK
;
A
#
# COMPACT_ATOMS: atom_id res chain seq x y z
N MET A 1 42.97 -4.42 14.47
CA MET A 1 41.54 -4.19 14.71
C MET A 1 41.07 -3.10 13.75
N LEU A 2 40.38 -3.45 12.68
CA LEU A 2 39.79 -2.48 11.75
C LEU A 2 38.31 -2.36 12.08
N SER A 3 37.91 -1.20 12.59
CA SER A 3 36.52 -0.81 12.78
C SER A 3 35.85 -0.73 11.41
N GLN A 4 34.92 -1.65 11.14
CA GLN A 4 34.05 -1.55 9.98
C GLN A 4 32.95 -0.53 10.30
N THR A 5 33.18 0.73 9.92
CA THR A 5 32.12 1.72 9.79
C THR A 5 31.20 1.27 8.64
N THR A 6 30.04 0.71 8.97
CA THR A 6 28.97 0.39 8.03
C THR A 6 28.64 1.62 7.16
N PRO A 7 28.63 1.50 5.82
CA PRO A 7 28.29 2.61 4.95
C PRO A 7 26.85 3.06 5.18
N ASN A 8 26.69 4.38 5.21
CA ASN A 8 25.53 5.12 5.68
C ASN A 8 24.30 4.85 4.78
N ASN A 9 23.48 3.86 5.14
CA ASN A 9 22.30 3.38 4.40
C ASN A 9 21.09 4.37 4.43
N THR A 10 21.35 5.63 4.81
CA THR A 10 20.36 6.67 5.11
C THR A 10 19.56 7.13 3.88
N PRO A 11 20.15 7.31 2.67
CA PRO A 11 19.38 7.66 1.47
C PRO A 11 18.38 6.57 1.08
N TYR A 12 18.78 5.30 1.14
CA TYR A 12 17.91 4.16 0.83
C TYR A 12 16.75 4.07 1.82
N ARG A 13 17.01 4.19 3.13
CA ARG A 13 15.96 4.19 4.15
C ARG A 13 14.92 5.28 3.91
N LYS A 14 15.35 6.51 3.60
CA LYS A 14 14.46 7.63 3.28
C LYS A 14 13.61 7.35 2.03
N ALA A 15 14.22 6.83 0.98
CA ALA A 15 13.51 6.46 -0.24
C ALA A 15 12.46 5.38 0.03
N ARG A 16 12.82 4.31 0.76
CA ARG A 16 11.91 3.24 1.16
C ARG A 16 10.72 3.76 1.96
N THR A 17 10.96 4.59 2.98
CA THR A 17 9.88 5.18 3.78
C THR A 17 8.92 5.98 2.92
N ARG A 18 9.44 6.82 2.00
CA ARG A 18 8.60 7.58 1.08
C ARG A 18 7.75 6.68 0.17
N THR A 19 8.32 5.62 -0.38
CA THR A 19 7.56 4.66 -1.20
C THR A 19 6.46 4.00 -0.38
N LEU A 20 6.74 3.56 0.85
CA LEU A 20 5.70 2.95 1.70
C LEU A 20 4.57 3.92 2.05
N ILE A 21 4.89 5.19 2.32
CA ILE A 21 3.86 6.23 2.54
C ILE A 21 3.01 6.42 1.30
N GLN A 22 3.62 6.50 0.12
CA GLN A 22 2.89 6.65 -1.14
C GLN A 22 1.99 5.44 -1.44
N LEU A 23 2.48 4.22 -1.18
CA LEU A 23 1.66 3.00 -1.30
C LEU A 23 0.48 3.02 -0.33
N GLY A 24 0.68 3.43 0.92
CA GLY A 24 -0.41 3.60 1.90
C GLY A 24 -1.48 4.58 1.41
N GLY A 25 -1.07 5.71 0.83
CA GLY A 25 -2.01 6.67 0.23
C GLY A 25 -2.80 6.12 -0.96
N LEU A 26 -2.22 5.20 -1.74
CA LEU A 26 -2.96 4.51 -2.81
C LEU A 26 -4.01 3.55 -2.26
N ILE A 27 -3.70 2.85 -1.16
CA ILE A 27 -4.66 1.97 -0.47
C ILE A 27 -5.85 2.79 0.07
N GLU A 28 -5.57 3.90 0.75
CA GLU A 28 -6.61 4.84 1.20
C GLU A 28 -7.49 5.33 0.04
N LYS A 29 -6.88 5.87 -1.01
CA LYS A 29 -7.61 6.42 -2.16
C LYS A 29 -8.43 5.38 -2.92
N SER A 30 -8.04 4.11 -2.86
CA SER A 30 -8.79 3.01 -3.50
C SER A 30 -10.08 2.64 -2.76
N GLY A 31 -10.32 3.19 -1.57
CA GLY A 31 -11.47 2.84 -0.71
C GLY A 31 -11.29 1.53 0.05
N LEU A 32 -10.12 0.88 -0.03
CA LEU A 32 -9.90 -0.41 0.62
C LEU A 32 -9.95 -0.31 2.15
N LEU A 33 -9.53 0.81 2.75
CA LEU A 33 -9.58 0.97 4.21
C LEU A 33 -11.00 0.80 4.76
N GLU A 34 -12.01 1.39 4.10
CA GLU A 34 -13.42 1.29 4.48
C GLU A 34 -13.92 -0.15 4.36
N ASN A 35 -13.55 -0.86 3.28
CA ASN A 35 -13.95 -2.24 3.05
C ASN A 35 -13.39 -3.23 4.08
N PHE A 36 -12.26 -2.87 4.72
CA PHE A 36 -11.61 -3.69 5.75
C PHE A 36 -11.78 -3.14 7.17
N ASP A 37 -12.64 -2.13 7.37
CA ASP A 37 -12.88 -1.49 8.68
C ASP A 37 -11.59 -0.97 9.36
N ILE A 38 -10.72 -0.39 8.55
CA ILE A 38 -9.48 0.27 8.98
C ILE A 38 -9.69 1.77 8.95
N VAL A 39 -9.39 2.43 10.06
CA VAL A 39 -9.48 3.89 10.21
C VAL A 39 -8.08 4.49 10.21
N ILE A 40 -7.92 5.64 9.57
CA ILE A 40 -6.66 6.40 9.63
C ILE A 40 -6.34 6.75 11.08
N GLY A 41 -5.16 6.35 11.55
CA GLY A 41 -4.73 6.49 12.93
C GLY A 41 -4.77 5.18 13.72
N ASP A 42 -5.41 4.13 13.19
CA ASP A 42 -5.33 2.79 13.78
C ASP A 42 -3.87 2.32 13.89
N ASN A 43 -3.53 1.73 15.03
CA ASN A 43 -2.21 1.14 15.23
C ASN A 43 -2.21 -0.32 14.77
N LEU A 44 -2.10 -0.50 13.45
CA LEU A 44 -2.10 -1.82 12.80
C LEU A 44 -0.92 -2.73 13.17
N GLN A 45 0.06 -2.23 13.93
CA GLN A 45 1.23 -3.01 14.36
C GLN A 45 1.01 -3.67 15.73
N THR A 46 0.46 -2.94 16.69
CA THR A 46 0.40 -3.40 18.09
C THR A 46 -1.01 -3.55 18.62
N ASP A 47 -2.02 -3.05 17.91
CA ASP A 47 -3.41 -3.24 18.29
C ASP A 47 -3.86 -4.67 17.93
N LEU A 48 -4.15 -5.47 18.96
CA LEU A 48 -4.58 -6.85 18.79
C LEU A 48 -6.00 -6.94 18.22
N GLU A 49 -6.84 -5.94 18.44
CA GLU A 49 -8.21 -5.89 17.92
C GLU A 49 -8.26 -5.65 16.41
N LYS A 50 -7.16 -5.15 15.84
CA LYS A 50 -7.01 -4.87 14.41
C LYS A 50 -6.32 -5.98 13.63
N LYS A 51 -5.91 -7.07 14.30
CA LYS A 51 -5.12 -8.14 13.71
C LYS A 51 -5.85 -8.83 12.56
N ASP A 52 -7.14 -9.08 12.71
CA ASP A 52 -7.95 -9.77 11.69
C ASP A 52 -8.15 -8.89 10.46
N GLN A 53 -8.34 -7.57 10.64
CA GLN A 53 -8.43 -6.58 9.56
C GLN A 53 -7.12 -6.50 8.78
N VAL A 54 -5.98 -6.52 9.47
CA VAL A 54 -4.65 -6.56 8.84
C VAL A 54 -4.48 -7.82 8.00
N PHE A 55 -4.89 -8.97 8.52
CA PHE A 55 -4.84 -10.23 7.76
C PHE A 55 -5.82 -10.25 6.59
N ALA A 56 -7.02 -9.72 6.76
CA ALA A 56 -8.02 -9.62 5.70
C ALA A 56 -7.53 -8.72 4.57
N LEU A 57 -6.94 -7.56 4.89
CA LEU A 57 -6.34 -6.66 3.90
C LEU A 57 -5.21 -7.36 3.14
N LEU A 58 -4.32 -8.06 3.84
CA LEU A 58 -3.25 -8.84 3.20
C LEU A 58 -3.83 -9.93 2.28
N GLY A 59 -4.84 -10.67 2.74
CA GLY A 59 -5.52 -11.69 1.95
C GLY A 59 -6.13 -11.12 0.67
N GLY A 60 -6.85 -10.00 0.75
CA GLY A 60 -7.41 -9.34 -0.44
C GLY A 60 -6.34 -8.86 -1.43
N LEU A 61 -5.19 -8.39 -0.94
CA LEU A 61 -4.06 -8.01 -1.80
C LEU A 61 -3.39 -9.22 -2.46
N LEU A 62 -3.37 -10.38 -1.79
CA LEU A 62 -2.88 -11.63 -2.39
C LEU A 62 -3.81 -12.10 -3.51
N GLU A 63 -5.14 -12.10 -3.28
CA GLU A 63 -6.12 -12.43 -4.32
C GLU A 63 -6.01 -11.49 -5.53
N LEU A 64 -5.84 -10.18 -5.28
CA LEU A 64 -5.60 -9.21 -6.35
C LEU A 64 -4.32 -9.55 -7.13
N ASN A 65 -3.23 -9.89 -6.44
CA ASN A 65 -1.99 -10.28 -7.09
C ASN A 65 -2.17 -11.54 -7.94
N ASP A 66 -2.94 -12.52 -7.45
CA ASP A 66 -3.22 -13.75 -8.19
C ASP A 66 -3.99 -13.45 -9.47
N MET A 67 -5.04 -12.63 -9.41
CA MET A 67 -5.77 -12.16 -10.60
C MET A 67 -4.86 -11.44 -11.60
N MET A 68 -3.89 -10.65 -11.13
CA MET A 68 -2.91 -9.99 -11.99
C MET A 68 -1.98 -10.98 -12.69
N THR A 69 -1.51 -12.00 -11.97
CA THR A 69 -0.61 -13.02 -12.53
C THR A 69 -1.31 -13.96 -13.51
N GLN A 70 -2.61 -14.17 -13.34
CA GLN A 70 -3.45 -14.95 -14.27
C GLN A 70 -3.84 -14.16 -15.53
N GLY A 71 -3.52 -12.86 -15.58
CA GLY A 71 -3.78 -12.01 -16.74
C GLY A 71 -5.22 -11.53 -16.86
N GLU A 72 -6.02 -11.64 -15.80
CA GLU A 72 -7.42 -11.19 -15.79
C GLU A 72 -7.55 -9.68 -16.00
N TYR A 73 -6.56 -8.91 -15.54
CA TYR A 73 -6.57 -7.46 -15.59
C TYR A 73 -5.30 -6.92 -16.27
N PRO A 74 -5.38 -6.55 -17.56
CA PRO A 74 -4.26 -5.92 -18.25
C PRO A 74 -3.83 -4.62 -17.57
N LEU A 75 -2.51 -4.43 -17.40
CA LEU A 75 -1.96 -3.25 -16.72
C LEU A 75 -2.42 -1.93 -17.35
N ALA A 76 -2.58 -1.89 -18.67
CA ALA A 76 -3.07 -0.70 -19.39
C ALA A 76 -4.50 -0.31 -18.96
N LEU A 77 -5.38 -1.30 -18.75
CA LEU A 77 -6.75 -1.08 -18.29
C LEU A 77 -6.76 -0.47 -16.89
N LEU A 78 -5.96 -1.05 -15.97
CA LEU A 78 -5.85 -0.53 -14.61
C LEU A 78 -5.22 0.86 -14.56
N SER A 79 -4.22 1.12 -15.41
CA SER A 79 -3.60 2.45 -15.50
C SER A 79 -4.62 3.51 -15.93
N GLN A 80 -5.47 3.21 -16.92
CA GLN A 80 -6.53 4.11 -17.35
C GLN A 80 -7.57 4.33 -16.23
N LYS A 81 -7.98 3.26 -15.53
CA LYS A 81 -8.91 3.35 -14.40
C LYS A 81 -8.36 4.22 -13.28
N GLY A 82 -7.09 4.00 -12.90
CA GLY A 82 -6.39 4.79 -11.88
C GLY A 82 -6.33 6.27 -12.26
N ALA A 83 -5.92 6.59 -13.50
CA ALA A 83 -5.86 7.97 -13.98
C ALA A 83 -7.22 8.69 -13.85
N LYS A 84 -8.32 8.04 -14.27
CA LYS A 84 -9.68 8.60 -14.12
C LYS A 84 -10.03 8.91 -12.66
N SER A 85 -9.71 8.00 -11.74
CA SER A 85 -9.92 8.22 -10.30
C SER A 85 -9.09 9.39 -9.76
N PHE A 86 -7.85 9.59 -10.21
CA PHE A 86 -7.04 10.74 -9.79
C PHE A 86 -7.56 12.09 -10.29
N HIS A 87 -8.19 12.12 -11.46
CA HIS A 87 -8.76 13.35 -12.01
C HIS A 87 -10.12 13.70 -11.41
N ALA A 88 -10.95 12.70 -11.10
CA ALA A 88 -12.26 12.90 -10.46
C ALA A 88 -12.16 13.56 -9.07
N ASP A 89 -11.06 13.34 -8.33
CA ASP A 89 -10.85 13.95 -7.02
C ASP A 89 -10.45 15.44 -7.09
N LYS A 90 -10.09 15.97 -8.27
CA LYS A 90 -9.75 17.40 -8.44
C LYS A 90 -10.95 18.30 -8.70
N GLU A 91 -12.12 17.71 -8.96
CA GLU A 91 -13.37 18.41 -9.27
C GLU A 91 -14.33 18.50 -8.08
N LYS A 92 -13.92 18.00 -6.91
CA LYS A 92 -14.59 18.13 -5.61
C LYS A 92 -13.85 19.11 -4.72
#